data_AF-A0A0Q5E9Q7-F1
#
_entry.id   AF-A0A0Q5E9Q7-F1
#
_cell.length_a   1.000
_cell.length_b   1.000
_cell.length_c   1.000
_cell.angle_alpha   90.00
_cell.angle_beta   90.00
_cell.angle_gamma   90.00
#
_symmetry.space_group_name_H-M   'P 1'
#
loop_
_entity.id
_entity.type
_entity.pdbx_description
1 polymer ?
#
loop_
_entity_poly.entity_id
_entity_poly.type
_entity_poly.pdbx_seq_one_letter_code
_entity_poly.pdbx_strand_id
1 'polypeptide(L)'
;MPAAPSLAEHRAERARNPLQAEPAPPRIIEIGEITAGIAVPEPGGVRFFASSRDFAPLDGTVYRSVEQAARAARDRFRNRTRPGTGARAPRLQAI
;
A
#
# COMPACT_ATOMS: atom_id res chain seq x y z
N MET A 1 -21.32 -26.69 24.48
CA MET A 1 -20.41 -26.29 23.39
C MET A 1 -20.69 -24.82 23.06
N PRO A 2 -19.90 -23.85 23.55
CA PRO A 2 -20.07 -22.46 23.13
C PRO A 2 -19.70 -22.36 21.64
N ALA A 3 -20.60 -21.80 20.83
CA ALA A 3 -20.34 -21.53 19.42
C ALA A 3 -19.16 -20.55 19.32
N ALA A 4 -18.20 -20.83 18.43
CA ALA A 4 -17.10 -19.90 18.18
C ALA A 4 -17.70 -18.56 17.71
N PRO A 5 -17.33 -17.42 18.33
CA PRO A 5 -17.85 -16.12 17.93
C PRO A 5 -17.47 -15.86 16.47
N SER A 6 -18.41 -15.25 15.73
CA SER A 6 -18.19 -14.94 14.32
C SER A 6 -17.05 -13.93 14.16
N LEU A 7 -16.35 -13.97 13.02
CA LEU A 7 -15.28 -13.01 12.71
C LEU A 7 -15.78 -11.55 12.76
N ALA A 8 -17.07 -11.33 12.53
CA ALA A 8 -17.73 -10.04 12.64
C ALA A 8 -17.87 -9.56 14.09
N GLU A 9 -18.25 -10.44 15.01
CA GLU A 9 -18.37 -10.14 16.45
C GLU A 9 -17.00 -9.87 17.07
N HIS A 10 -15.99 -10.66 16.70
CA HIS A 10 -14.62 -10.47 17.19
C HIS A 10 -14.07 -9.08 16.81
N ARG A 11 -14.40 -8.57 15.61
CA ARG A 11 -14.06 -7.19 15.20
C ARG A 11 -14.83 -6.12 16.00
N ALA A 12 -16.10 -6.35 16.28
CA ALA A 12 -16.94 -5.40 17.01
C ALA A 12 -16.55 -5.30 18.49
N GLU A 13 -16.13 -6.41 19.10
CA GLU A 13 -15.70 -6.48 20.50
C GLU A 13 -14.38 -5.73 20.74
N ARG A 14 -13.46 -5.83 19.78
CA ARG A 14 -12.17 -5.10 19.75
C ARG A 14 -12.35 -3.59 19.68
N ALA A 15 -13.35 -3.13 18.92
CA ALA A 15 -13.65 -1.71 18.79
C ALA A 15 -14.10 -1.04 20.10
N ARG A 16 -14.54 -1.83 21.10
CA ARG A 16 -15.06 -1.34 22.39
C ARG A 16 -14.03 -1.29 23.52
N ASN A 17 -12.82 -1.80 23.30
CA ASN A 17 -11.77 -1.81 24.31
C ASN A 17 -10.68 -0.76 23.99
N PRO A 18 -10.75 0.45 24.57
CA PRO A 18 -9.77 1.51 24.31
C PRO A 18 -8.35 1.19 24.81
N LEU A 19 -8.17 0.14 25.62
CA LEU A 19 -6.86 -0.37 26.06
C LEU A 19 -6.28 -1.41 25.10
N GLN A 20 -7.09 -1.93 24.16
CA GLN A 20 -6.66 -2.76 23.04
C GLN A 20 -6.74 -1.96 21.73
N ALA A 21 -6.19 -0.75 21.70
CA ALA A 21 -5.84 -0.12 20.43
C ALA A 21 -4.73 -0.96 19.78
N GLU A 22 -5.12 -2.10 19.21
CA GLU A 22 -4.24 -2.86 18.38
C GLU A 22 -3.70 -1.95 17.29
N PRO A 23 -2.41 -2.08 16.94
CA PRO A 23 -1.91 -1.42 15.76
C PRO A 23 -2.89 -1.73 14.63
N ALA A 24 -3.38 -0.70 13.95
CA ALA A 24 -4.40 -0.85 12.92
C ALA A 24 -3.99 -2.01 11.98
N PRO A 25 -4.93 -2.82 11.47
CA PRO A 25 -4.53 -3.90 10.58
C PRO A 25 -3.80 -3.31 9.36
N PRO A 26 -2.78 -4.00 8.83
CA PRO A 26 -2.17 -3.63 7.56
C PRO A 26 -3.23 -3.44 6.48
N ARG A 27 -3.06 -2.41 5.64
CA ARG A 27 -4.03 -2.06 4.60
C ARG A 27 -3.42 -2.22 3.22
N ILE A 28 -4.09 -2.98 2.35
CA ILE A 28 -3.72 -3.07 0.95
C ILE A 28 -4.09 -1.75 0.26
N ILE A 29 -3.19 -1.24 -0.58
CA ILE A 29 -3.39 -0.05 -1.39
C ILE A 29 -3.48 -0.50 -2.85
N GLU A 30 -4.60 -0.16 -3.49
CA GLU A 30 -4.89 -0.48 -4.88
C GLU A 30 -5.06 0.83 -5.67
N ILE A 31 -4.44 0.91 -6.85
CA ILE A 31 -4.49 2.08 -7.72
C ILE A 31 -4.97 1.63 -9.09
N GLY A 32 -6.18 2.06 -9.47
CA GLY A 32 -6.84 1.57 -10.67
C GLY A 32 -7.11 0.07 -10.53
N GLU A 33 -6.60 -0.72 -11.47
CA GLU A 33 -6.76 -2.19 -11.49
C GLU A 33 -5.54 -2.94 -10.91
N ILE A 34 -4.58 -2.23 -10.32
CA ILE A 34 -3.32 -2.82 -9.84
C ILE A 34 -3.20 -2.63 -8.33
N THR A 35 -2.95 -3.72 -7.60
CA THR A 35 -2.46 -3.63 -6.22
C THR A 35 -1.12 -2.93 -6.22
N ALA A 36 -1.01 -1.76 -5.60
CA ALA A 36 0.23 -0.98 -5.55
C ALA A 36 1.16 -1.43 -4.42
N GLY A 37 0.58 -1.92 -3.32
CA GLY A 37 1.35 -2.34 -2.15
C GLY A 37 0.51 -2.53 -0.91
N ILE A 38 1.18 -2.67 0.23
CA ILE A 38 0.56 -2.76 1.56
C ILE A 38 1.15 -1.68 2.46
N ALA A 39 0.28 -1.00 3.22
CA ALA A 39 0.64 -0.08 4.28
C ALA A 39 0.58 -0.82 5.62
N VAL A 40 1.74 -1.04 6.23
CA VAL A 40 1.88 -1.66 7.55
C VAL A 40 2.05 -0.55 8.58
N PRO A 41 1.20 -0.45 9.61
CA PRO A 41 1.41 0.54 10.65
C PRO A 41 2.68 0.25 11.45
N GLU A 42 3.43 1.32 11.69
CA GLU A 42 4.69 1.31 12.43
C GLU A 42 4.72 2.46 13.43
N PRO A 43 5.63 2.41 14.43
CA PRO A 43 5.80 3.54 15.36
C PRO A 43 6.09 4.83 14.59
N GLY A 44 5.14 5.77 14.61
CA GLY A 44 5.25 7.06 13.90
C GLY A 44 4.54 7.16 12.56
N GLY A 45 3.82 6.12 12.11
CA GLY A 45 2.99 6.20 10.90
C GLY A 45 2.71 4.84 10.26
N VAL A 46 2.91 4.76 8.94
CA VAL A 46 2.75 3.52 8.17
C VAL A 46 3.91 3.37 7.19
N ARG A 47 4.49 2.18 7.14
CA ARG A 47 5.46 1.82 6.11
C ARG A 47 4.76 1.25 4.90
N PHE A 48 5.09 1.77 3.73
CA PHE A 48 4.60 1.24 2.47
C PHE A 48 5.53 0.15 1.95
N PHE A 49 4.98 -0.99 1.54
CA PHE A 49 5.71 -2.03 0.84
C PHE A 49 5.14 -2.21 -0.56
N ALA A 50 6.00 -2.08 -1.57
CA ALA A 50 5.59 -2.15 -2.97
C ALA A 50 5.28 -3.59 -3.40
N SER A 51 4.22 -3.77 -4.18
CA SER A 51 3.90 -5.06 -4.84
C SER A 51 4.56 -5.20 -6.23
N SER A 52 4.95 -4.09 -6.86
CA SER A 52 5.50 -4.02 -8.22
C SER A 52 6.67 -3.04 -8.29
N ARG A 53 7.59 -3.28 -9.24
CA ARG A 53 8.75 -2.40 -9.52
C ARG A 53 8.37 -0.97 -9.86
N ASP A 54 7.15 -0.74 -10.35
CA ASP A 54 6.65 0.59 -10.65
C ASP A 54 6.60 1.50 -9.42
N PHE A 55 6.38 0.89 -8.25
CA PHE A 55 6.32 1.53 -6.94
C PHE A 55 7.58 1.31 -6.11
N ALA A 56 8.64 0.70 -6.66
CA ALA A 56 9.90 0.46 -5.95
C ALA A 56 10.50 1.71 -5.28
N PRO A 57 10.40 2.93 -5.85
CA PRO A 57 10.88 4.13 -5.16
C PRO A 57 10.13 4.50 -3.88
N LEU A 58 8.94 3.91 -3.65
CA LEU A 58 8.14 4.13 -2.45
C LEU A 58 8.32 3.00 -1.43
N ASP A 59 9.00 1.93 -1.81
CA ASP A 59 9.16 0.73 -1.00
C ASP A 59 9.96 1.03 0.27
N GLY A 60 9.48 0.53 1.41
CA GLY A 60 10.07 0.77 2.72
C GLY A 60 9.91 2.20 3.25
N THR A 61 9.24 3.12 2.54
CA THR A 61 9.07 4.50 2.98
C THR A 61 8.00 4.61 4.05
N VAL A 62 8.31 5.31 5.15
CA VAL A 62 7.36 5.58 6.24
C VAL A 62 6.62 6.89 5.97
N TYR A 63 5.30 6.80 5.89
CA TYR A 63 4.37 7.91 5.70
C TYR A 63 3.61 8.18 7.00
N ARG A 64 3.10 9.39 7.17
CA ARG A 64 2.32 9.75 8.37
C ARG A 64 0.95 9.06 8.44
N SER A 65 0.40 8.64 7.30
CA SER A 65 -0.88 7.95 7.22
C SER A 65 -1.00 7.07 5.98
N VAL A 66 -2.00 6.19 5.98
CA VAL A 66 -2.35 5.34 4.82
C VAL A 66 -2.78 6.20 3.63
N GLU A 67 -3.51 7.30 3.84
CA GLU A 67 -3.87 8.19 2.72
C GLU A 67 -2.64 8.83 2.07
N GLN A 68 -1.63 9.17 2.87
CA GLN A 68 -0.39 9.75 2.35
C GLN A 68 0.39 8.73 1.51
N ALA A 69 0.47 7.48 1.98
CA ALA A 69 1.08 6.38 1.23
C ALA A 69 0.31 6.11 -0.09
N ALA A 70 -1.03 6.06 -0.03
CA ALA A 70 -1.88 5.86 -1.21
C ALA A 70 -1.75 7.01 -2.21
N ARG A 71 -1.63 8.25 -1.73
CA ARG A 71 -1.40 9.43 -2.57
C ARG A 71 -0.06 9.34 -3.30
N ALA A 72 1.02 9.00 -2.59
CA ALA A 72 2.34 8.82 -3.20
C ALA A 72 2.32 7.73 -4.29
N ALA A 73 1.66 6.60 -4.02
CA ALA A 73 1.47 5.53 -5.01
C ALA A 73 0.69 6.03 -6.23
N ARG A 74 -0.41 6.77 -6.03
CA ARG A 74 -1.21 7.34 -7.12
C ARG A 74 -0.41 8.33 -7.96
N ASP A 75 0.35 9.22 -7.35
CA ASP A 75 1.18 10.19 -8.06
C ASP A 75 2.27 9.50 -8.88
N ARG A 76 2.89 8.44 -8.34
CA ARG A 76 3.85 7.60 -9.07
C ARG A 76 3.21 6.93 -10.28
N PHE A 77 2.04 6.32 -10.10
CA PHE A 77 1.30 5.68 -11.19
C PHE A 77 0.97 6.67 -12.32
N ARG A 78 0.52 7.88 -11.97
CA ARG A 78 0.24 8.95 -12.94
C ARG A 78 1.49 9.42 -13.68
N ASN A 79 2.63 9.48 -12.99
CA ASN A 79 3.88 9.88 -13.62
C ASN A 79 4.42 8.81 -14.58
N ARG A 80 4.14 7.53 -14.31
CA ARG A 80 4.41 6.42 -15.23
C ARG A 80 3.51 6.47 -16.47
N THR A 81 2.21 6.69 -16.28
CA THR A 81 1.24 6.68 -17.39
C THR A 81 1.32 7.92 -18.27
N ARG A 82 1.98 9.00 -17.81
CA ARG A 82 2.43 10.06 -18.71
C ARG A 82 3.62 9.54 -19.52
N PRO A 83 3.48 9.34 -20.85
CA PRO A 83 4.61 8.96 -21.67
C PRO A 83 5.58 10.14 -21.68
N GLY A 84 6.71 10.00 -21.00
CA GLY A 84 7.85 10.88 -21.20
C GLY A 84 8.34 10.69 -22.64
N THR A 85 8.38 11.77 -23.41
CA THR A 85 8.91 11.91 -24.77
C THR A 85 10.42 11.61 -24.87
N GLY A 86 10.93 10.49 -24.34
CA GLY A 86 12.39 10.35 -24.19
C GLY A 86 13.01 8.98 -24.01
N ALA A 87 12.28 7.86 -24.07
CA ALA A 87 12.93 6.53 -24.05
C ALA A 87 13.18 6.03 -25.47
N ARG A 88 14.20 6.58 -26.14
CA ARG A 88 14.76 6.00 -27.37
C ARG A 88 15.40 4.66 -27.00
N ALA A 89 14.69 3.56 -27.22
CA ALA A 89 15.22 2.21 -27.08
C ALA A 89 16.51 2.06 -27.93
N PRO A 90 17.54 1.35 -27.45
CA PRO A 90 18.72 1.08 -28.26
C PRO A 90 18.30 0.26 -29.48
N ARG A 91 18.56 0.80 -30.68
CA ARG A 91 18.40 0.06 -31.92
C ARG A 91 19.38 -1.11 -31.89
N LEU A 92 18.85 -2.33 -31.89
CA LEU A 92 19.61 -3.52 -32.26
C LEU A 92 20.08 -3.32 -33.70
N GLN A 93 21.38 -3.11 -33.89
CA GLN A 93 22.03 -3.25 -35.19
C GLN A 93 22.29 -4.74 -35.38
N ALA A 94 21.64 -5.35 -36.38
CA ALA A 94 22.04 -6.64 -36.92
C ALA A 94 23.27 -6.42 -37.81
N ILE A 95 24.27 -7.30 -37.66
CA ILE A 95 25.39 -7.47 -38.61
C ILE A 95 25.02 -8.50 -39.68
#